data_AF-A0A501WBI2-F1
#
_entry.id   AF-A0A501WBI2-F1
#
_cell.length_a   1.000
_cell.length_b   1.000
_cell.length_c   1.000
_cell.angle_alpha   90.00
_cell.angle_beta   90.00
_cell.angle_gamma   90.00
#
_symmetry.space_group_name_H-M   'P 1'
#
loop_
_entity.id
_entity.type
_entity.pdbx_description
1 polymer ?
#
loop_
_entity_poly.entity_id
_entity_poly.type
_entity_poly.pdbx_seq_one_letter_code
_entity_poly.pdbx_strand_id
1 'polypeptide(L)'
;MRISKMLARGNMMKYEVHVRKLCEDDVSRDCHFPTTDQEAYETQLAALASDIGSLPEINATLVVKDSIQIDCNMPEKELLDYMKHLFSDYFCRVRYLSINEVA
;
A
#
# COMPACT_ATOMS: atom_id res chain seq x y z
N MET A 1 3.06 1.85 32.08
CA MET A 1 2.96 3.16 31.40
C MET A 1 2.79 2.93 29.91
N ARG A 2 1.62 3.23 29.34
CA ARG A 2 1.47 3.40 27.89
C ARG A 2 0.91 4.79 27.69
N ILE A 3 1.73 5.64 27.08
CA ILE A 3 1.41 7.02 26.77
C ILE A 3 0.36 6.97 25.66
N SER A 4 -0.88 7.29 26.00
CA SER A 4 -1.93 7.54 25.02
C SER A 4 -1.50 8.74 24.19
N LYS A 5 -1.05 8.49 22.96
CA LYS A 5 -0.76 9.52 21.97
C LYS A 5 -2.09 10.20 21.66
N MET A 6 -2.33 11.36 22.27
CA MET A 6 -3.44 12.25 21.93
C MET A 6 -3.22 12.69 20.49
N LEU A 7 -3.88 12.03 19.54
CA LEU A 7 -3.85 12.42 18.14
C LEU A 7 -4.76 13.62 17.96
N ALA A 8 -4.17 14.69 17.43
CA ALA A 8 -4.85 15.90 17.00
C ALA A 8 -6.04 15.53 16.10
N ARG A 9 -7.13 16.31 16.22
CA ARG A 9 -8.30 16.24 15.33
C ARG A 9 -7.90 16.69 13.92
N GLY A 10 -7.13 15.89 13.20
CA GLY A 10 -7.04 15.95 11.74
C GLY A 10 -8.31 15.33 11.15
N ASN A 11 -8.72 15.77 9.96
CA ASN A 11 -9.77 15.07 9.22
C ASN A 11 -9.22 13.69 8.86
N MET A 12 -9.64 12.67 9.61
CA MET A 12 -9.25 11.29 9.37
C MET A 12 -9.87 10.84 8.06
N MET A 13 -9.01 10.60 7.07
CA MET A 13 -9.37 10.11 5.74
C MET A 13 -9.06 8.63 5.66
N LYS A 14 -9.85 7.90 4.91
CA LYS A 14 -9.62 6.48 4.65
C LYS A 14 -9.50 6.26 3.16
N TYR A 15 -8.49 5.49 2.78
CA TYR A 15 -8.25 5.13 1.40
C TYR A 15 -8.21 3.63 1.23
N GLU A 16 -8.69 3.17 0.08
CA GLU A 16 -8.50 1.81 -0.39
C GLU A 16 -7.58 1.85 -1.61
N VAL A 17 -6.40 1.28 -1.46
CA VAL A 17 -5.42 1.13 -2.54
C VAL A 17 -5.60 -0.24 -3.15
N HIS A 18 -6.10 -0.28 -4.38
CA HIS A 18 -6.24 -1.51 -5.12
C HIS A 18 -4.93 -1.86 -5.80
N VAL A 19 -4.54 -3.11 -5.62
CA VAL A 19 -3.39 -3.69 -6.27
C VAL A 19 -3.81 -4.95 -7.01
N ARG A 20 -2.90 -5.51 -7.79
CA ARG A 20 -3.03 -6.88 -8.29
C ARG A 20 -1.67 -7.54 -8.36
N LYS A 21 -1.70 -8.86 -8.44
CA LYS A 21 -0.53 -9.65 -8.80
C LYS A 21 -0.06 -9.32 -10.21
N LEU A 22 1.26 -9.31 -10.40
CA LEU A 22 1.87 -9.18 -11.71
C LEU A 22 1.56 -10.42 -12.57
N CYS A 23 1.10 -10.21 -13.80
CA CYS A 23 0.75 -11.26 -14.76
C CYS A 23 1.80 -11.36 -15.88
N GLU A 24 1.74 -12.43 -16.67
CA GLU A 24 2.65 -12.66 -17.80
C GLU A 24 2.57 -11.55 -18.87
N ASP A 25 1.40 -10.92 -19.02
CA ASP A 25 1.18 -9.79 -19.92
C ASP A 25 1.82 -8.48 -19.43
N ASP A 26 2.21 -8.40 -18.15
CA ASP A 26 2.86 -7.22 -17.57
C ASP A 26 4.38 -7.26 -17.65
N VAL A 27 4.95 -8.34 -18.18
CA VAL A 27 6.40 -8.57 -18.23
C VAL A 27 7.00 -7.71 -19.35
N SER A 28 7.18 -6.42 -19.08
CA SER A 28 8.23 -5.65 -19.75
C SER A 28 9.60 -6.15 -19.27
N ARG A 29 10.65 -5.92 -20.08
CA ARG A 29 12.01 -6.46 -19.92
C ARG A 29 12.72 -6.17 -18.58
N ASP A 30 12.08 -5.44 -17.66
CA ASP A 30 12.67 -4.89 -16.45
C ASP A 30 12.53 -5.78 -15.20
N CYS A 31 11.76 -6.87 -15.26
CA CYS A 31 11.70 -7.87 -14.18
C CYS A 31 12.26 -9.22 -14.63
N HIS A 32 13.21 -9.75 -13.87
CA HIS A 32 13.65 -11.15 -13.97
C HIS A 32 12.50 -12.06 -13.53
N PHE A 33 11.63 -12.42 -14.47
CA PHE A 33 10.50 -13.35 -14.34
C PHE A 33 9.51 -13.03 -13.19
N PRO A 34 8.26 -12.66 -13.48
CA PRO A 34 7.25 -12.50 -12.42
C PRO A 34 7.15 -13.83 -11.67
N THR A 35 7.31 -13.79 -10.35
CA THR A 35 7.04 -15.00 -9.56
C THR A 35 5.52 -15.19 -9.59
N THR A 36 5.05 -16.20 -10.32
CA THR A 36 3.62 -16.56 -10.41
C THR A 36 3.08 -17.21 -9.13
N ASP A 37 3.87 -17.21 -8.06
CA ASP A 37 3.51 -17.75 -6.75
C ASP A 37 2.54 -16.81 -6.01
N GLN A 38 1.45 -17.38 -5.50
CA GLN A 38 0.43 -16.66 -4.74
C GLN A 38 0.92 -16.29 -3.34
N GLU A 39 1.63 -17.19 -2.66
CA GLU A 39 2.15 -16.98 -1.31
C GLU A 39 3.20 -15.87 -1.29
N ALA A 40 4.05 -15.84 -2.33
CA ALA A 40 5.05 -14.80 -2.48
C ALA A 40 4.45 -13.43 -2.81
N TYR A 41 3.30 -13.38 -3.50
CA TYR A 41 2.55 -12.14 -3.72
C TYR A 41 1.95 -11.63 -2.41
N GLU A 42 1.27 -12.49 -1.65
CA GLU A 42 0.64 -12.15 -0.37
C GLU A 42 1.67 -11.66 0.67
N THR A 43 2.84 -12.32 0.73
CA THR A 43 3.94 -11.91 1.61
C THR A 43 4.43 -10.50 1.28
N GLN A 44 4.53 -10.16 0.00
CA GLN A 44 5.02 -8.86 -0.45
C GLN A 44 3.95 -7.78 -0.32
N LEU A 45 2.68 -8.14 -0.49
CA LEU A 45 1.56 -7.26 -0.21
C LEU A 45 1.49 -6.90 1.29
N ALA A 46 1.73 -7.88 2.17
CA ALA A 46 1.83 -7.63 3.61
C ALA A 46 3.03 -6.76 3.97
N ALA A 47 4.19 -6.97 3.33
CA ALA A 47 5.38 -6.14 3.51
C ALA A 47 5.13 -4.69 3.05
N LEU A 48 4.54 -4.50 1.86
CA LEU A 48 4.15 -3.19 1.35
C LEU A 48 3.18 -2.47 2.30
N ALA A 49 2.16 -3.17 2.81
CA ALA A 49 1.24 -2.58 3.79
C ALA A 49 1.95 -2.18 5.09
N SER A 50 2.92 -2.96 5.56
CA SER A 50 3.74 -2.63 6.72
C SER A 50 4.62 -1.40 6.48
N ASP A 51 5.20 -1.26 5.29
CA ASP A 51 6.02 -0.11 4.91
C ASP A 51 5.16 1.16 4.80
N ILE A 52 3.97 1.04 4.21
CA ILE A 52 2.98 2.13 4.19
C ILE A 52 2.61 2.51 5.62
N GLY A 53 2.34 1.54 6.50
CA GLY A 53 2.03 1.78 7.91
C GLY A 53 3.15 2.45 8.70
N SER A 54 4.37 2.43 8.19
CA SER A 54 5.54 3.10 8.78
C SER A 54 5.72 4.55 8.30
N LEU A 55 4.94 5.00 7.31
CA LEU A 55 4.96 6.38 6.82
C LEU A 55 4.38 7.34 7.88
N PRO A 56 4.85 8.60 7.89
CA PRO A 56 4.28 9.62 8.77
C PRO A 56 2.80 9.83 8.46
N GLU A 57 2.03 10.16 9.50
CA GLU A 57 0.59 10.49 9.42
C GLU A 57 -0.34 9.34 8.97
N ILE A 58 0.20 8.13 8.82
CA ILE A 58 -0.58 6.89 8.74
C ILE A 58 -0.91 6.42 10.16
N ASN A 59 -2.20 6.16 10.39
CA ASN A 59 -2.71 5.69 11.67
C ASN A 59 -2.81 4.17 11.70
N ALA A 60 -3.27 3.57 10.59
CA ALA A 60 -3.44 2.13 10.45
C ALA A 60 -3.41 1.70 8.98
N THR A 61 -3.00 0.45 8.76
CA THR A 61 -3.05 -0.22 7.47
C THR A 61 -3.61 -1.63 7.63
N LEU A 62 -4.46 -2.08 6.71
CA LEU A 62 -5.03 -3.42 6.70
C LEU A 62 -5.04 -3.98 5.28
N VAL A 63 -4.51 -5.20 5.11
CA VAL A 63 -4.62 -5.92 3.84
C VAL A 63 -5.95 -6.67 3.80
N VAL A 64 -6.73 -6.43 2.73
CA VAL A 64 -7.99 -7.11 2.46
C VAL A 64 -7.95 -7.63 1.03
N LYS A 65 -7.60 -8.92 0.86
CA LYS A 65 -7.40 -9.54 -0.46
C LYS A 65 -6.36 -8.77 -1.29
N ASP A 66 -6.77 -8.17 -2.40
CA ASP A 66 -5.96 -7.39 -3.33
C ASP A 66 -6.05 -5.87 -3.07
N SER A 67 -6.43 -5.48 -1.85
CA SER A 67 -6.52 -4.09 -1.43
C SER A 67 -5.72 -3.85 -0.16
N ILE A 68 -5.15 -2.65 -0.04
CA ILE A 68 -4.60 -2.11 1.21
C ILE A 68 -5.50 -0.97 1.66
N GLN A 69 -6.17 -1.14 2.79
CA GLN A 69 -6.92 -0.09 3.46
C GLN A 69 -5.97 0.73 4.31
N ILE A 70 -6.07 2.06 4.21
CA ILE A 70 -5.17 3.01 4.85
C ILE A 70 -6.02 4.05 5.58
N ASP A 71 -5.83 4.15 6.89
CA ASP A 71 -6.37 5.24 7.69
C ASP A 71 -5.25 6.28 7.88
N CYS A 72 -5.44 7.51 7.42
CA CYS A 72 -4.43 8.55 7.51
C CYS A 72 -5.02 9.96 7.68
N ASN A 73 -4.16 10.92 7.96
CA ASN A 73 -4.54 12.33 8.09
C ASN A 73 -4.13 13.18 6.89
N MET A 74 -3.66 12.54 5.81
CA MET A 74 -3.15 13.21 4.61
C MET A 74 -4.16 13.16 3.45
N PRO A 75 -4.15 14.18 2.57
CA PRO A 75 -4.91 14.13 1.32
C PRO A 75 -4.30 13.12 0.34
N GLU A 76 -5.12 12.62 -0.59
CA GLU A 76 -4.76 11.57 -1.56
C GLU A 76 -3.45 11.86 -2.30
N LYS A 77 -3.26 13.10 -2.76
CA LYS A 77 -2.07 13.50 -3.51
C LYS A 77 -0.78 13.33 -2.71
N GLU A 78 -0.79 13.76 -1.44
CA GLU A 78 0.37 13.63 -0.57
C GLU A 78 0.65 12.16 -0.26
N LEU A 79 -0.40 11.39 0.06
CA LEU A 79 -0.29 9.96 0.28
C LEU A 79 0.34 9.23 -0.93
N LEU A 80 -0.11 9.55 -2.15
CA LEU A 80 0.45 8.98 -3.38
C LEU A 80 1.93 9.34 -3.56
N ASP A 81 2.31 10.58 -3.29
CA ASP A 81 3.71 11.03 -3.37
C ASP A 81 4.60 10.26 -2.38
N TYR A 82 4.12 10.02 -1.16
CA TYR A 82 4.82 9.19 -0.18
C TYR A 82 4.90 7.71 -0.62
N MET A 83 3.83 7.14 -1.18
CA MET A 83 3.79 5.71 -1.51
C MET A 83 4.53 5.35 -2.81
N LYS A 84 4.77 6.32 -3.69
CA LYS A 84 5.33 6.10 -5.04
C LYS A 84 6.64 5.30 -5.04
N HIS A 85 7.54 5.59 -4.10
CA HIS A 85 8.82 4.89 -4.01
C HIS A 85 8.63 3.44 -3.53
N LEU A 86 7.71 3.20 -2.60
CA LEU A 86 7.41 1.85 -2.11
C LEU A 86 6.97 0.94 -3.25
N PHE A 87 6.02 1.38 -4.09
CA PHE A 87 5.61 0.58 -5.26
C PHE A 87 6.72 0.32 -6.26
N SER A 88 7.77 1.15 -6.29
CA SER A 88 8.94 0.93 -7.14
C SER A 88 9.82 -0.20 -6.61
N ASP A 89 9.81 -0.48 -5.30
CA ASP A 89 10.55 -1.60 -4.72
C ASP A 89 9.82 -2.93 -4.91
N TYR A 90 8.48 -2.89 -4.92
CA TYR A 90 7.61 -4.07 -5.06
C TYR A 90 7.12 -4.34 -6.50
N PHE A 91 7.59 -3.57 -7.48
CA PHE A 91 7.03 -3.54 -8.85
C PHE A 91 7.04 -4.88 -9.59
N CYS A 92 7.97 -5.78 -9.25
CA CYS A 92 8.05 -7.11 -9.89
C CYS A 92 7.01 -8.11 -9.38
N ARG A 93 6.15 -7.74 -8.44
CA ARG A 93 5.18 -8.66 -7.82
C ARG A 93 3.82 -8.01 -7.58
N VAL A 94 3.82 -6.75 -7.15
CA VAL A 94 2.61 -5.98 -6.84
C VAL A 94 2.46 -4.87 -7.86
N ARG A 95 1.32 -4.84 -8.54
CA ARG A 95 0.97 -3.79 -9.49
C ARG A 95 -0.10 -2.88 -8.89
N TYR A 96 0.22 -1.60 -8.76
CA TYR A 96 -0.76 -0.57 -8.40
C TYR A 96 -1.83 -0.43 -9.50
N LEU A 97 -3.09 -0.34 -9.10
CA LEU A 97 -4.22 -0.10 -10.01
C LEU A 97 -4.82 1.30 -9.79
N SER A 98 -5.30 1.55 -8.58
CA SER A 98 -5.98 2.80 -8.23
C SER A 98 -5.97 3.01 -6.72
N ILE A 99 -6.28 4.23 -6.31
CA ILE A 99 -6.61 4.59 -4.94
C ILE A 99 -8.00 5.21 -4.95
N ASN A 100 -8.83 4.87 -3.97
CA ASN A 100 -10.16 5.43 -3.80
C ASN A 100 -10.31 5.91 -2.35
N GLU A 101 -10.89 7.09 -2.15
CA GLU A 101 -11.35 7.51 -0.83
C GLU A 101 -12.58 6.69 -0.43
N VAL A 102 -12.57 6.13 0.78
CA VAL A 102 -13.68 5.35 1.34
C VAL A 102 -14.25 6.11 2.54
N ALA A 103 -15.55 6.40 2.50
CA ALA A 103 -16.27 7.18 3.52
C ALA A 103 -16.51 6.40 4.83
#